data_AF-A0ABD1C5W0-F1
#
_entry.id   AF-A0ABD1C5W0-F1
#
_cell.length_a   1.000
_cell.length_b   1.000
_cell.length_c   1.000
_cell.angle_alpha   90.00
_cell.angle_beta   90.00
_cell.angle_gamma   90.00
#
_symmetry.space_group_name_H-M   'P 1'
#
loop_
_entity.id
_entity.type
_entity.pdbx_description
1 polymer ?
#
loop_
_entity_poly.entity_id
_entity_poly.type
_entity_poly.pdbx_seq_one_letter_code
_entity_poly.pdbx_strand_id
1 'polypeptide(L)'
;MANVGLLYFLFLVGVEMDIMVVRKTGKRALTIDIGGMVLPFLIGAAFSFSMHRSEDHLGQGTYILFLGVALSVTAFPVLARILAELKLINTEIGRIYMSAALVNDMFAWILLALAIALAESDKTSFASLSVMISSAVLSLFASLL
;
A
#
# COMPACT_ATOMS: atom_id res chain seq x y z
N MET A 1 17.64 6.69 16.76
CA MET A 1 17.50 8.16 16.67
C MET A 1 16.80 8.63 15.39
N ALA A 2 16.97 7.98 14.23
CA ALA A 2 16.28 8.37 12.98
C ALA A 2 14.73 8.30 13.03
N ASN A 3 14.16 7.30 13.71
CA ASN A 3 12.71 7.11 13.79
C ASN A 3 11.97 8.28 14.46
N VAL A 4 12.59 8.92 15.45
CA VAL A 4 12.01 10.08 16.14
C VAL A 4 11.92 11.28 15.19
N GLY A 5 12.95 11.51 14.38
CA GLY A 5 12.95 12.57 13.36
C GLY A 5 11.89 12.32 12.28
N LEU A 6 11.73 11.07 11.83
CA LEU A 6 10.66 10.68 10.90
C LEU A 6 9.27 10.92 11.51
N LEU A 7 9.09 10.62 12.80
CA LEU A 7 7.84 10.82 13.53
C LEU A 7 7.44 12.29 13.59
N TYR A 8 8.36 13.17 13.99
CA TYR A 8 8.13 14.62 14.00
C TYR A 8 7.87 15.17 12.61
N PHE A 9 8.60 14.68 11.61
CA PHE A 9 8.40 15.06 10.22
C PHE A 9 7.00 14.69 9.72
N LEU A 10 6.56 13.45 9.94
CA LEU A 10 5.21 12.99 9.61
C LEU A 10 4.12 13.78 10.34
N PHE A 11 4.37 14.13 11.61
CA PHE A 11 3.46 14.98 12.37
C PHE A 11 3.32 16.38 11.77
N LEU A 12 4.43 17.04 11.42
CA LEU A 12 4.41 18.37 10.78
C LEU A 12 3.65 18.35 9.45
N VAL A 13 3.95 17.36 8.59
CA VAL A 13 3.22 17.16 7.34
C VAL A 13 1.73 16.92 7.60
N GLY A 14 1.40 16.12 8.61
CA GLY A 14 0.01 15.84 8.98
C GLY A 14 -0.76 17.09 9.40
N VAL A 15 -0.10 18.02 10.11
CA VAL A 15 -0.67 19.31 10.52
C VAL A 15 -0.85 20.26 9.34
N GLU A 16 0.05 20.25 8.36
CA GLU A 16 -0.05 21.07 7.15
C GLU A 16 -1.12 20.59 6.16
N MET A 17 -1.60 19.35 6.30
CA MET A 17 -2.48 18.71 5.34
C MET A 17 -3.96 18.90 5.66
N ASP A 18 -4.71 19.37 4.67
CA ASP A 18 -6.17 19.41 4.72
C ASP A 18 -6.78 18.02 4.41
N ILE A 19 -7.09 17.26 5.48
CA ILE A 19 -7.72 15.92 5.41
C ILE A 19 -9.06 15.95 4.67
N MET A 20 -9.82 17.05 4.72
CA MET A 20 -11.18 17.09 4.19
C MET A 20 -11.17 17.03 2.66
N VAL A 21 -10.17 17.63 2.04
CA VAL A 21 -10.00 17.62 0.59
C VAL A 21 -9.46 16.29 0.09
N VAL A 22 -8.57 15.65 0.86
CA VAL A 22 -8.03 14.30 0.59
C VAL A 22 -9.15 13.26 0.47
N ARG A 23 -10.15 13.33 1.36
CA ARG A 23 -11.34 12.45 1.34
C ARG A 23 -12.22 12.72 0.11
N LYS A 24 -12.41 13.99 -0.27
CA LYS A 24 -13.25 14.38 -1.42
C LYS A 24 -12.67 13.92 -2.77
N THR A 25 -11.36 13.76 -2.88
CA THR A 25 -10.67 13.29 -4.08
C THR A 25 -10.51 11.77 -4.18
N GLY A 26 -11.03 11.00 -3.22
CA GLY A 26 -10.76 9.56 -3.06
C GLY A 26 -10.98 8.71 -4.32
N LYS A 27 -12.01 8.99 -5.14
CA LYS A 27 -12.26 8.24 -6.38
C LYS A 27 -11.18 8.44 -7.45
N ARG A 28 -10.67 9.67 -7.60
CA ARG A 28 -9.58 9.97 -8.54
C ARG A 28 -8.27 9.37 -8.04
N ALA A 29 -8.02 9.50 -6.74
CA ALA A 29 -6.87 8.90 -6.06
C ALA A 29 -6.82 7.38 -6.25
N LEU A 30 -7.93 6.67 -6.07
CA LEU A 30 -8.05 5.23 -6.32
C LEU A 30 -7.67 4.83 -7.75
N THR A 31 -8.13 5.59 -8.75
CA THR A 31 -7.84 5.28 -10.15
C THR A 31 -6.35 5.45 -10.47
N ILE A 32 -5.74 6.52 -9.94
CA ILE A 32 -4.31 6.80 -10.11
C ILE A 32 -3.48 5.74 -9.38
N ASP A 33 -3.87 5.39 -8.16
CA ASP A 33 -3.18 4.39 -7.34
C ASP A 33 -3.21 3.01 -7.99
N ILE A 34 -4.38 2.51 -8.36
CA ILE A 34 -4.53 1.22 -9.04
C ILE A 34 -3.73 1.22 -10.36
N GLY A 35 -3.81 2.30 -11.14
CA GLY A 35 -3.02 2.44 -12.36
C GLY A 35 -1.51 2.40 -12.12
N GLY A 36 -1.05 3.00 -11.01
CA GLY A 36 0.34 3.01 -10.59
C GLY A 36 0.83 1.71 -10.00
N MET A 37 -0.03 0.95 -9.31
CA MET A 37 0.30 -0.34 -8.71
C MET A 37 0.31 -1.50 -9.71
N VAL A 38 -0.63 -1.54 -10.65
CA VAL A 38 -0.81 -2.72 -11.54
C VAL A 38 0.45 -3.01 -12.35
N LEU A 39 1.10 -1.99 -12.89
CA LEU A 39 2.28 -2.17 -13.74
C LEU A 39 3.49 -2.75 -12.99
N PRO A 40 3.98 -2.16 -11.88
CA PRO A 40 5.05 -2.76 -11.09
C PRO A 40 4.65 -4.11 -10.47
N PHE A 41 3.37 -4.32 -10.14
CA PHE A 41 2.89 -5.60 -9.62
C PHE A 41 3.06 -6.71 -10.66
N LEU A 42 2.63 -6.46 -11.90
CA LEU A 42 2.76 -7.40 -13.00
C LEU A 42 4.23 -7.69 -13.33
N ILE A 43 5.10 -6.69 -13.26
CA ILE A 43 6.54 -6.87 -13.43
C ILE A 43 7.11 -7.76 -12.32
N GLY A 44 6.74 -7.51 -11.05
CA GLY A 44 7.13 -8.34 -9.91
C GLY A 44 6.61 -9.76 -10.04
N ALA A 45 5.35 -9.94 -10.43
CA ALA A 45 4.78 -11.24 -10.70
C ALA A 45 5.54 -11.97 -11.82
N ALA A 46 5.77 -11.32 -12.96
CA ALA A 46 6.51 -11.92 -14.08
C ALA A 46 7.95 -12.32 -13.68
N PHE A 47 8.65 -11.45 -12.94
CA PHE A 47 9.98 -11.76 -12.43
C PHE A 47 9.98 -12.93 -11.45
N SER A 48 8.96 -12.99 -10.59
CA SER A 48 8.80 -14.09 -9.65
C SER A 48 8.60 -15.44 -10.36
N PHE A 49 7.86 -15.48 -11.49
CA PHE A 49 7.75 -16.69 -12.31
C PHE A 49 9.08 -17.10 -12.96
N SER A 50 9.90 -16.13 -13.39
CA SER A 50 11.19 -16.42 -14.01
C SER A 50 12.25 -16.89 -13.00
N MET A 51 12.15 -16.47 -11.74
CA MET A 51 13.17 -16.72 -10.73
C MET A 51 12.80 -17.84 -9.75
N HIS A 52 11.51 -18.21 -9.67
CA HIS A 52 11.07 -19.35 -8.88
C HIS A 52 11.61 -20.65 -9.47
N ARG A 53 12.69 -21.17 -8.86
CA ARG A 53 13.21 -22.51 -9.13
C ARG A 53 12.36 -23.51 -8.36
N SER A 54 12.04 -24.62 -9.01
CA SER A 54 11.14 -25.68 -8.51
C SER A 54 11.52 -26.36 -7.18
N GLU A 55 12.61 -25.93 -6.52
CA GLU A 55 13.10 -26.48 -5.25
C GLU A 55 12.85 -25.55 -4.04
N ASP A 56 12.24 -24.37 -4.23
CA ASP A 56 11.97 -23.46 -3.12
C ASP A 56 10.74 -23.89 -2.29
N HIS A 57 10.93 -24.03 -0.97
CA HIS A 57 9.91 -24.40 0.02
C HIS A 57 8.81 -23.33 0.25
N LEU A 58 8.82 -22.24 -0.50
CA LEU A 58 7.81 -21.18 -0.43
C LEU A 58 6.74 -21.46 -1.48
N GLY A 59 5.48 -21.56 -1.04
CA GLY A 59 4.34 -21.69 -1.94
C GLY A 59 4.40 -20.62 -3.03
N GLN A 60 4.33 -21.04 -4.30
CA GLN A 60 4.49 -20.18 -5.48
C GLN A 60 3.61 -18.92 -5.40
N GLY A 61 2.39 -19.04 -4.85
CA GLY A 61 1.47 -17.92 -4.64
C GLY A 61 1.99 -16.86 -3.66
N THR A 62 2.62 -17.27 -2.56
CA THR A 62 3.21 -16.37 -1.56
C THR A 62 4.39 -15.60 -2.14
N TYR A 63 5.23 -16.26 -2.94
CA TYR A 63 6.38 -15.62 -3.57
C TYR A 63 5.96 -14.56 -4.60
N ILE A 64 4.95 -14.87 -5.44
CA ILE A 64 4.37 -13.93 -6.41
C ILE A 64 3.77 -12.72 -5.69
N LEU A 65 2.95 -12.95 -4.66
CA LEU A 65 2.31 -11.87 -3.89
C LEU A 65 3.35 -11.00 -3.20
N PHE A 66 4.33 -11.61 -2.52
CA PHE A 66 5.35 -10.85 -1.80
C PHE A 66 6.16 -9.96 -2.76
N LEU A 67 6.63 -10.51 -3.87
CA LEU A 67 7.45 -9.75 -4.82
C LEU A 67 6.64 -8.70 -5.58
N GLY A 68 5.41 -9.04 -6.00
CA GLY A 68 4.49 -8.10 -6.66
C GLY A 68 4.14 -6.92 -5.76
N VAL A 69 3.81 -7.17 -4.49
CA VAL A 69 3.50 -6.13 -3.50
C VAL A 69 4.73 -5.27 -3.21
N ALA A 70 5.90 -5.90 -2.97
CA ALA A 70 7.12 -5.19 -2.64
C ALA A 70 7.54 -4.17 -3.71
N LEU A 71 7.26 -4.44 -4.99
CA LEU A 71 7.56 -3.51 -6.08
C LEU A 71 6.48 -2.46 -6.33
N SER A 72 5.26 -2.67 -5.83
CA SER A 72 4.11 -1.81 -6.14
C SER A 72 3.82 -0.78 -5.06
N VAL A 73 4.16 -1.09 -3.81
CA VAL A 73 3.86 -0.24 -2.66
C VAL A 73 4.80 0.95 -2.61
N THR A 74 4.24 2.15 -2.64
CA THR A 74 4.98 3.40 -2.42
C THR A 74 4.93 3.88 -0.97
N ALA A 75 6.01 4.46 -0.46
CA ALA A 75 6.07 4.97 0.92
C ALA A 75 5.43 6.35 1.04
N PHE A 76 4.24 6.43 1.64
CA PHE A 76 3.54 7.68 1.94
C PHE A 76 4.43 8.76 2.59
N PRO A 77 5.26 8.48 3.62
CA PRO A 77 6.07 9.50 4.28
C PRO A 77 7.05 10.20 3.34
N VAL A 78 7.61 9.47 2.37
CA VAL A 78 8.58 10.00 1.41
C VAL A 78 7.89 10.90 0.40
N LEU A 79 6.72 10.49 -0.12
CA LEU A 79 5.94 11.32 -1.04
C LEU A 79 5.50 12.63 -0.37
N ALA A 80 5.01 12.53 0.86
CA ALA A 80 4.56 13.69 1.62
C ALA A 80 5.70 14.70 1.85
N ARG A 81 6.92 14.19 2.09
CA ARG A 81 8.14 15.00 2.15
C ARG A 81 8.47 15.71 0.86
N ILE A 82 8.47 14.99 -0.25
CA ILE A 82 8.75 15.58 -1.55
C ILE A 82 7.74 16.69 -1.85
N LEU A 83 6.44 16.47 -1.58
CA LEU A 83 5.40 17.47 -1.81
C LEU A 83 5.52 18.69 -0.87
N ALA A 84 5.91 18.49 0.39
CA ALA A 84 6.16 19.58 1.33
C ALA A 84 7.40 20.41 0.91
N GLU A 85 8.51 19.75 0.56
CA GLU A 85 9.74 20.39 0.07
C GLU A 85 9.50 21.19 -1.22
N LEU A 86 8.64 20.68 -2.12
CA LEU A 86 8.23 21.38 -3.33
C LEU A 86 7.14 22.44 -3.11
N LYS A 87 6.63 22.62 -1.88
CA LYS A 87 5.48 23.49 -1.53
C LYS A 87 4.20 23.16 -2.32
N LEU A 88 4.06 21.91 -2.77
CA LEU A 88 2.93 21.42 -3.54
C LEU A 88 1.86 20.76 -2.66
N ILE A 89 2.14 20.49 -1.38
CA ILE A 89 1.27 19.73 -0.47
C ILE A 89 -0.16 20.29 -0.38
N ASN A 90 -0.33 21.61 -0.48
CA ASN A 90 -1.62 22.31 -0.42
C ASN A 90 -2.28 22.55 -1.79
N THR A 91 -1.64 22.13 -2.89
CA THR A 91 -2.20 22.26 -4.24
C THR A 91 -3.21 21.15 -4.53
N GLU A 92 -4.05 21.34 -5.55
CA GLU A 92 -4.99 20.28 -5.97
C GLU A 92 -4.26 18.98 -6.36
N ILE A 93 -3.12 19.13 -7.04
CA ILE A 93 -2.27 18.01 -7.44
C ILE A 93 -1.69 17.31 -6.22
N GLY A 94 -1.12 18.06 -5.27
CA GLY A 94 -0.58 17.51 -4.03
C GLY A 94 -1.62 16.73 -3.24
N ARG A 95 -2.84 17.25 -3.11
CA ARG A 95 -3.93 16.57 -2.40
C ARG A 95 -4.36 15.27 -3.06
N ILE A 96 -4.40 15.22 -4.40
CA ILE A 96 -4.69 13.99 -5.15
C ILE A 96 -3.61 12.94 -4.90
N TYR A 97 -2.33 13.31 -4.96
CA TYR A 97 -1.22 12.39 -4.71
C TYR A 97 -1.15 11.92 -3.25
N MET A 98 -1.41 12.79 -2.29
CA MET A 98 -1.50 12.42 -0.87
C MET A 98 -2.64 11.43 -0.61
N SER A 99 -3.81 11.68 -1.22
CA SER A 99 -4.95 10.77 -1.18
C SER A 99 -4.62 9.41 -1.81
N ALA A 100 -3.94 9.41 -2.98
CA ALA A 100 -3.51 8.17 -3.64
C ALA A 100 -2.51 7.39 -2.78
N ALA A 101 -1.55 8.05 -2.15
CA ALA A 101 -0.56 7.38 -1.29
C ALA A 101 -1.15 6.82 0.00
N LEU A 102 -2.20 7.44 0.56
CA LEU A 102 -2.94 6.85 1.68
C LEU A 102 -3.69 5.59 1.26
N VAL A 103 -4.33 5.61 0.09
CA VAL A 103 -5.02 4.44 -0.48
C VAL A 103 -4.01 3.33 -0.77
N ASN A 104 -2.85 3.65 -1.36
CA ASN A 104 -1.74 2.73 -1.58
C ASN A 104 -1.31 2.04 -0.27
N ASP A 105 -1.11 2.81 0.80
CA ASP A 105 -0.66 2.28 2.10
C ASP A 105 -1.71 1.33 2.69
N MET A 106 -2.99 1.64 2.57
CA MET A 106 -4.07 0.72 2.95
C MET A 106 -3.99 -0.60 2.19
N PHE A 107 -3.87 -0.56 0.85
CA PHE A 107 -3.70 -1.76 0.03
C PHE A 107 -2.45 -2.54 0.39
N ALA A 108 -1.34 -1.85 0.71
CA ALA A 108 -0.10 -2.47 1.14
C ALA A 108 -0.30 -3.35 2.38
N TRP A 109 -0.96 -2.82 3.42
CA TRP A 109 -1.24 -3.56 4.64
C TRP A 109 -2.16 -4.76 4.40
N ILE A 110 -3.17 -4.60 3.55
CA ILE A 110 -4.11 -5.67 3.19
C ILE A 110 -3.39 -6.80 2.45
N LEU A 111 -2.62 -6.46 1.41
CA LEU A 111 -1.88 -7.43 0.60
C LEU A 111 -0.76 -8.11 1.39
N LEU A 112 -0.09 -7.38 2.30
CA LEU A 112 0.89 -7.96 3.22
C LEU A 112 0.24 -8.97 4.17
N ALA A 113 -0.93 -8.64 4.73
CA ALA A 113 -1.67 -9.55 5.58
C ALA A 113 -2.11 -10.81 4.81
N LEU A 114 -2.52 -10.67 3.55
CA LEU A 114 -2.81 -11.79 2.66
C LEU A 114 -1.57 -12.65 2.37
N ALA A 115 -0.42 -12.03 2.11
CA ALA A 115 0.83 -12.75 1.87
C ALA A 115 1.26 -13.57 3.10
N ILE A 116 1.15 -13.01 4.31
CA ILE A 116 1.41 -13.73 5.57
C ILE A 116 0.43 -14.89 5.74
N ALA A 117 -0.86 -14.66 5.49
CA ALA A 117 -1.89 -15.68 5.58
C ALA A 117 -1.66 -16.89 4.64
N LEU A 118 -1.13 -16.64 3.43
CA LEU A 118 -0.74 -17.70 2.49
C LEU A 118 0.60 -18.35 2.83
N ALA A 119 1.52 -17.64 3.48
CA ALA A 119 2.76 -18.23 3.98
C ALA A 119 2.51 -19.22 5.13
N GLU A 120 1.48 -18.96 5.95
CA GLU A 120 1.14 -19.78 7.12
C GLU A 120 0.11 -20.89 6.84
N SER A 121 -0.41 -21.00 5.61
CA SER A 121 -1.50 -21.94 5.29
C SER A 121 -1.15 -23.43 5.46
N ASP A 122 0.12 -23.77 5.65
CA ASP A 122 0.54 -25.12 6.04
C ASP A 122 0.27 -25.45 7.53
N LYS A 123 -0.15 -24.48 8.36
CA LYS A 123 -0.38 -24.70 9.80
C LYS A 123 -1.74 -24.28 10.38
N THR A 124 -2.51 -23.34 9.80
CA THR A 124 -3.79 -22.91 10.44
C THR A 124 -4.80 -22.25 9.48
N SER A 125 -5.76 -23.04 8.98
CA SER A 125 -6.81 -22.63 8.02
C SER A 125 -7.84 -21.58 8.51
N PHE A 126 -7.88 -21.21 9.80
CA PHE A 126 -8.89 -20.31 10.37
C PHE A 126 -8.40 -18.87 10.59
N ALA A 127 -7.09 -18.65 10.72
CA ALA A 127 -6.52 -17.32 10.92
C ALA A 127 -6.41 -16.54 9.60
N SER A 128 -6.10 -17.23 8.50
CA SER A 128 -6.01 -16.64 7.16
C SER A 128 -7.35 -16.10 6.66
N LEU A 129 -8.44 -16.82 6.95
CA LEU A 129 -9.81 -16.45 6.55
C LEU A 129 -10.32 -15.22 7.31
N SER A 130 -10.01 -15.09 8.61
CA SER A 130 -10.42 -13.93 9.41
C SER A 130 -9.66 -12.65 9.00
N VAL A 131 -8.40 -12.78 8.59
CA VAL A 131 -7.58 -11.67 8.07
C VAL A 131 -8.06 -11.21 6.69
N MET A 132 -8.45 -12.12 5.79
CA MET A 132 -9.05 -11.74 4.50
C MET A 132 -10.40 -11.04 4.69
N ILE A 133 -11.24 -11.53 5.60
CA ILE A 133 -12.55 -10.93 5.86
C ILE A 133 -12.39 -9.55 6.51
N SER A 134 -11.49 -9.40 7.49
CA SER A 134 -11.27 -8.12 8.16
C SER A 134 -10.70 -7.05 7.22
N SER A 135 -9.74 -7.42 6.38
CA SER A 135 -9.14 -6.51 5.39
C SER A 135 -10.14 -6.09 4.29
N ALA A 136 -10.95 -7.02 3.78
CA ALA A 136 -11.99 -6.73 2.80
C ALA A 136 -13.07 -5.80 3.37
N VAL A 137 -13.50 -6.03 4.62
CA VAL A 137 -14.49 -5.18 5.31
C VAL A 137 -13.93 -3.77 5.52
N LEU A 138 -12.66 -3.64 5.90
CA LEU A 138 -12.02 -2.34 6.15
C LEU A 138 -11.85 -1.53 4.85
N SER A 139 -11.56 -2.21 3.74
CA SER A 139 -11.47 -1.60 2.40
C SER A 139 -12.81 -1.08 1.90
N LEU A 140 -13.87 -1.89 2.05
CA LEU A 140 -15.23 -1.51 1.70
C LEU A 140 -15.70 -0.32 2.54
N PHE A 141 -15.43 -0.34 3.84
CA PHE A 141 -15.76 0.75 4.74
C PHE A 141 -15.03 2.05 4.36
N ALA A 142 -13.74 1.98 4.04
CA ALA A 142 -12.96 3.14 3.60
C ALA A 142 -13.41 3.70 2.23
N SER A 143 -13.91 2.85 1.34
CA SER A 143 -14.47 3.28 0.05
C SER A 143 -15.85 3.94 0.14
N LEU A 144 -16.58 3.69 1.25
CA LEU A 144 -17.91 4.25 1.53
C LEU A 144 -17.86 5.57 2.33
N LEU A 145 -16.72 5.90 2.94
CA LEU A 145 -16.51 7.09 3.75
C LEU A 145 -16.00 8.26 2.89
#